data_AF-A0A1Y5FSA9-F1
#
_entry.id   AF-A0A1Y5FSA9-F1
#
_cell.length_a   1.000
_cell.length_b   1.000
_cell.length_c   1.000
_cell.angle_alpha   90.00
_cell.angle_beta   90.00
_cell.angle_gamma   90.00
#
_symmetry.space_group_name_H-M   'P 1'
#
loop_
_entity.id
_entity.type
_entity.pdbx_description
1 polymer ?
#
loop_
_entity_poly.entity_id
_entity_poly.type
_entity_poly.pdbx_seq_one_letter_code
_entity_poly.pdbx_strand_id
1 'polypeptide(L)'
;MIAFSALRSKLAEQDKLKHFWVCFCLQFLFLPWLPVTLSITLALLIGLLKECWDQRYGSGFCWYDMLANVLGIVAGLVVFMVLSAVWFTLLES
;
A
#
# COMPACT_ATOMS: atom_id res chain seq x y z
N MET A 1 11.11 12.02 21.69
CA MET A 1 11.91 11.36 20.63
C MET A 1 11.31 9.99 20.39
N ILE A 2 10.54 9.79 19.33
CA ILE A 2 10.05 8.45 18.99
C ILE A 2 11.26 7.67 18.48
N ALA A 3 11.70 6.67 19.25
CA ALA A 3 12.81 5.82 18.84
C ALA A 3 12.43 5.08 17.57
N PHE A 4 13.23 5.23 16.51
CA PHE A 4 13.00 4.60 15.20
C PHE A 4 12.83 3.07 15.30
N SER A 5 13.45 2.46 16.32
CA SER A 5 13.29 1.04 16.67
C SER A 5 11.87 0.67 17.09
N ALA A 6 11.19 1.52 17.87
CA ALA A 6 9.82 1.28 18.33
C ALA A 6 8.82 1.38 17.17
N LEU A 7 9.03 2.35 16.26
CA LEU A 7 8.23 2.48 15.04
C LEU A 7 8.36 1.24 14.15
N ARG A 8 9.60 0.76 13.93
CA ARG A 8 9.85 -0.45 13.14
C ARG A 8 9.21 -1.69 13.77
N SER A 9 9.29 -1.83 15.09
CA SER A 9 8.64 -2.93 15.80
C SER A 9 7.12 -2.91 15.62
N LYS A 10 6.50 -1.72 15.62
CA LYS A 10 5.05 -1.57 15.41
C LYS A 10 4.62 -1.88 13.99
N LEU A 11 5.40 -1.44 12.99
CA LEU A 11 5.12 -1.74 11.58
C LEU A 11 5.38 -3.21 11.21
N ALA A 12 6.15 -3.95 12.01
CA ALA A 12 6.39 -5.37 11.83
C ALA A 12 5.25 -6.26 12.40
N GLU A 13 4.26 -5.68 13.07
CA GLU A 13 3.09 -6.43 13.52
C GLU A 13 2.35 -7.02 12.32
N GLN A 14 1.88 -8.27 12.43
CA GLN A 14 1.27 -9.00 11.31
C GLN A 14 0.06 -8.27 10.71
N ASP A 15 -0.67 -7.54 11.53
CA ASP A 15 -1.78 -6.70 11.09
C ASP A 15 -1.32 -5.63 10.09
N LYS A 16 -0.27 -4.88 10.43
CA LYS A 16 0.30 -3.81 9.57
C LYS A 16 0.90 -4.36 8.29
N LEU A 17 1.48 -5.56 8.35
CA LEU A 17 1.97 -6.24 7.15
C LEU A 17 0.84 -6.62 6.19
N LYS A 18 -0.35 -7.01 6.69
CA LYS A 18 -1.50 -7.29 5.81
C LYS A 18 -1.96 -6.02 5.10
N HIS A 19 -2.02 -4.90 5.80
CA HIS A 19 -2.32 -3.59 5.20
C HIS A 19 -1.38 -3.22 4.07
N PHE A 20 -0.08 -3.39 4.32
CA PHE A 20 0.95 -3.21 3.31
C PHE A 20 0.72 -4.11 2.09
N TRP A 21 0.56 -5.43 2.29
CA TRP A 21 0.42 -6.38 1.20
C TRP A 21 -0.87 -6.21 0.40
N VAL A 22 -1.99 -5.90 1.05
CA VAL A 22 -3.26 -5.62 0.36
C VAL A 22 -3.10 -4.42 -0.55
N CYS A 23 -2.56 -3.31 -0.02
CA CYS A 23 -2.35 -2.10 -0.80
C CYS A 23 -1.32 -2.28 -1.93
N PHE A 24 -0.28 -3.08 -1.69
CA PHE A 24 0.70 -3.47 -2.69
C PHE A 24 0.05 -4.25 -3.84
N CYS A 25 -0.71 -5.31 -3.54
CA CYS A 25 -1.39 -6.12 -4.55
C CYS A 25 -2.47 -5.33 -5.29
N LEU A 26 -3.16 -4.40 -4.62
CA LEU A 26 -4.13 -3.52 -5.26
C LEU A 26 -3.48 -2.64 -6.35
N GLN A 27 -2.25 -2.17 -6.14
CA GLN A 27 -1.54 -1.43 -7.19
C GLN A 27 -1.28 -2.30 -8.44
N PHE A 28 -0.86 -3.56 -8.25
CA PHE A 28 -0.70 -4.49 -9.37
C PHE A 28 -2.01 -4.79 -10.10
N LEU A 29 -3.12 -4.81 -9.37
CA LEU A 29 -4.43 -5.04 -9.96
C LEU A 29 -4.93 -3.82 -10.74
N PHE A 30 -4.67 -2.59 -10.27
CA PHE A 30 -5.23 -1.37 -10.84
C PHE A 30 -4.35 -0.70 -11.90
N LEU A 31 -3.03 -0.67 -11.73
CA LEU A 31 -2.11 0.04 -12.64
C LEU A 31 -2.16 -0.41 -14.11
N PRO A 32 -2.46 -1.68 -14.46
CA PRO A 32 -2.61 -2.07 -15.86
C PRO A 32 -3.81 -1.42 -16.58
N TRP A 33 -4.84 -1.02 -15.82
CA TRP A 33 -6.13 -0.58 -16.38
C TRP A 33 -6.45 0.88 -16.11
N LEU A 34 -5.83 1.46 -15.09
CA LEU A 34 -6.16 2.78 -14.58
C LEU A 34 -4.93 3.70 -14.58
N PRO A 35 -5.12 5.02 -14.77
CA PRO A 35 -4.04 5.96 -14.59
C PRO A 35 -3.54 5.94 -13.15
N VAL A 36 -2.25 6.23 -12.96
CA VAL A 36 -1.54 6.20 -11.68
C VAL A 36 -2.32 6.93 -10.58
N THR A 37 -2.84 8.12 -10.86
CA THR A 37 -3.61 8.91 -9.89
C THR A 37 -4.87 8.21 -9.40
N LEU A 38 -5.62 7.55 -10.30
CA LEU A 38 -6.82 6.79 -9.91
C LEU A 38 -6.44 5.53 -9.14
N SER A 39 -5.39 4.82 -9.55
CA SER A 39 -4.89 3.63 -8.82
C SER A 39 -4.50 3.96 -7.38
N ILE A 40 -3.77 5.07 -7.18
CA ILE A 40 -3.41 5.56 -5.84
C ILE A 40 -4.66 5.91 -5.04
N THR A 41 -5.56 6.70 -5.63
CA THR A 41 -6.76 7.20 -4.96
C THR A 41 -7.66 6.04 -4.51
N LEU A 42 -7.88 5.05 -5.38
CA LEU A 42 -8.69 3.88 -5.05
C LEU A 42 -8.04 3.02 -3.97
N ALA A 43 -6.75 2.73 -4.04
CA ALA A 43 -6.07 1.94 -3.01
C ALA A 43 -6.08 2.65 -1.65
N LEU A 44 -5.87 3.98 -1.62
CA LEU A 44 -5.99 4.78 -0.39
C LEU A 44 -7.42 4.77 0.14
N LEU A 45 -8.42 4.93 -0.73
CA LEU A 45 -9.82 4.94 -0.34
C LEU A 45 -10.24 3.59 0.24
N ILE A 46 -9.82 2.47 -0.37
CA ILE A 46 -10.08 1.12 0.15
C ILE A 46 -9.46 0.95 1.54
N GLY A 47 -8.19 1.35 1.70
CA GLY A 47 -7.50 1.30 3.00
C GLY A 47 -8.18 2.17 4.07
N LEU A 48 -8.61 3.37 3.70
CA LEU A 48 -9.34 4.29 4.59
C LEU A 48 -10.73 3.75 4.95
N LEU A 49 -11.47 3.21 3.98
CA LEU A 49 -12.80 2.64 4.23
C LEU A 49 -12.73 1.45 5.18
N LYS A 50 -11.70 0.60 5.07
CA LYS A 50 -11.44 -0.47 6.04
C LYS A 50 -11.21 0.10 7.43
N GLU A 51 -10.37 1.12 7.59
CA GLU A 51 -10.12 1.75 8.90
C GLU A 51 -11.37 2.45 9.47
N CYS A 52 -12.17 3.09 8.63
CA CYS A 52 -13.46 3.66 9.03
C CYS A 52 -14.45 2.58 9.48
N TRP A 53 -14.42 1.42 8.82
CA TRP A 53 -15.21 0.26 9.22
C TRP A 53 -14.76 -0.28 10.58
N ASP A 54 -13.45 -0.45 10.78
CA ASP A 54 -12.88 -0.94 12.03
C ASP A 54 -13.08 0.05 13.19
N GLN A 55 -13.13 1.35 12.91
CA GLN A 55 -13.52 2.37 13.89
C GLN A 55 -14.95 2.17 14.41
N ARG A 56 -15.86 1.69 13.56
CA ARG A 56 -17.27 1.55 13.91
C ARG A 56 -17.63 0.17 14.45
N TYR A 57 -16.97 -0.88 13.97
CA TYR A 57 -17.34 -2.27 14.22
C TYR A 57 -16.19 -3.16 14.70
N GLY A 58 -14.97 -2.64 14.80
CA GLY A 58 -13.76 -3.43 15.05
C GLY A 58 -12.82 -2.82 16.09
N SER A 59 -11.52 -2.91 15.82
CA SER A 59 -10.42 -2.56 16.74
C SER A 59 -10.15 -1.07 16.92
N GLY A 60 -10.86 -0.19 16.20
CA GLY A 60 -10.57 1.23 16.16
C GLY A 60 -9.70 1.65 14.96
N PHE A 61 -9.61 2.95 14.75
CA PHE A 61 -8.83 3.61 13.70
C PHE A 61 -7.37 3.74 14.11
N CYS A 62 -6.45 3.23 13.29
CA CYS A 62 -5.02 3.33 13.55
C CYS A 62 -4.25 4.09 12.46
N TRP A 63 -3.50 5.11 12.86
CA TRP A 63 -2.61 5.83 11.94
C TRP A 63 -1.45 4.98 11.41
N TYR A 64 -1.03 3.95 12.15
CA TYR A 64 0.00 3.03 11.67
C TYR A 64 -0.51 2.11 10.55
N ASP A 65 -1.82 1.81 10.50
CA ASP A 65 -2.45 1.11 9.37
C ASP A 65 -2.47 1.97 8.14
N MET A 66 -2.83 3.25 8.29
CA MET A 66 -2.78 4.21 7.19
C MET A 66 -1.36 4.39 6.66
N LEU A 67 -0.34 4.41 7.54
CA LEU A 67 1.05 4.44 7.11
C LEU A 67 1.44 3.17 6.35
N ALA A 68 1.05 1.99 6.84
CA ALA A 68 1.32 0.72 6.15
C ALA A 68 0.63 0.66 4.77
N ASN A 69 -0.60 1.17 4.66
CA ASN A 69 -1.31 1.31 3.38
C ASN A 69 -0.50 2.17 2.40
N VAL A 70 -0.05 3.36 2.82
CA VAL A 70 0.75 4.27 1.99
C VAL A 70 2.07 3.60 1.55
N LEU A 71 2.77 2.94 2.47
CA LEU A 71 4.00 2.22 2.13
C LEU A 71 3.75 1.11 1.10
N GLY A 72 2.65 0.36 1.23
CA GLY A 72 2.24 -0.67 0.28
C GLY A 72 1.97 -0.09 -1.11
N ILE A 73 1.27 1.06 -1.18
CA ILE A 73 0.99 1.76 -2.44
C ILE A 73 2.27 2.22 -3.12
N VAL A 74 3.15 2.90 -2.38
CA VAL A 74 4.42 3.41 -2.92
C VAL A 74 5.30 2.25 -3.39
N ALA A 75 5.42 1.18 -2.59
CA ALA A 75 6.17 0.00 -2.98
C ALA A 75 5.59 -0.67 -4.24
N GLY A 76 4.26 -0.83 -4.30
CA GLY A 76 3.57 -1.42 -5.45
C GLY A 76 3.80 -0.62 -6.74
N LEU A 77 3.69 0.70 -6.68
CA LEU A 77 3.99 1.60 -7.79
C LEU A 77 5.42 1.47 -8.29
N VAL A 78 6.39 1.55 -7.38
CA VAL A 78 7.81 1.49 -7.75
C VAL A 78 8.12 0.17 -8.42
N VAL A 79 7.69 -0.96 -7.83
CA VAL A 79 7.95 -2.28 -8.41
C VAL A 79 7.26 -2.42 -9.77
N PHE A 80 6.01 -1.98 -9.90
CA PHE A 80 5.29 -2.05 -11.18
C PHE A 80 5.98 -1.21 -12.28
N MET A 81 6.43 0.00 -11.95
CA MET A 81 7.15 0.85 -12.90
C MET A 81 8.49 0.24 -13.33
N VAL A 82 9.25 -0.31 -12.38
CA VAL A 82 10.52 -1.00 -12.68
C VAL A 82 10.28 -2.20 -13.58
N LEU A 83 9.29 -3.04 -13.27
CA LEU A 83 8.96 -4.21 -14.10
C LEU A 83 8.49 -3.79 -15.50
N SER A 84 7.67 -2.75 -15.60
CA SER A 84 7.21 -2.22 -16.88
C SER A 84 8.36 -1.66 -17.72
N ALA A 85 9.31 -0.94 -17.09
CA ALA A 85 10.50 -0.42 -17.76
C ALA A 85 11.41 -1.56 -18.25
N VAL A 86 11.67 -2.57 -17.41
CA VAL A 86 12.47 -3.75 -17.78
C VAL A 86 11.82 -4.50 -18.93
N TRP A 87 10.51 -4.74 -18.85
CA TRP A 87 9.73 -5.41 -19.90
C TRP A 87 9.84 -4.67 -21.24
N PHE A 88 9.70 -3.36 -21.22
CA PHE A 88 9.85 -2.51 -22.40
C PHE A 88 11.27 -2.64 -23.00
N THR A 89 12.32 -2.54 -22.16
CA THR A 89 13.71 -2.67 -22.65
C THR A 89 14.06 -4.04 -23.22
N LEU A 90 13.43 -5.12 -22.74
CA LEU A 90 13.70 -6.49 -23.19
C LEU A 90 12.92 -6.88 -24.45
N LEU A 91 11.80 -6.22 -24.74
CA LEU A 91 11.00 -6.49 -25.94
C LEU A 91 11.47 -5.67 -27.15
N GLU A 92 12.12 -4.53 -26.93
CA GLU A 92 12.68 -3.68 -27.99
C GLU A 92 14.14 -4.04 -28.36
N SER A 93 14.75 -5.02 -27.68
CA SER A 93 16.08 -5.57 -27.95
C SER A 93 16.03 -6.86 -28.76
#